data_AF-A0A7U2N0H1-F1
#
_entry.id   AF-A0A7U2N0H1-F1
#
_cell.length_a   1.000
_cell.length_b   1.000
_cell.length_c   1.000
_cell.angle_alpha   90.00
_cell.angle_beta   90.00
_cell.angle_gamma   90.00
#
_symmetry.space_group_name_H-M   'P 1'
#
loop_
_entity.id
_entity.type
_entity.pdbx_description
1 polymer ?
#
loop_
_entity_poly.entity_id
_entity_poly.type
_entity_poly.pdbx_seq_one_letter_code
_entity_poly.pdbx_strand_id
1 'polypeptide(L)'
;MTPGSWEKISNALIQLQRRLKKELKAEIKKEISQEKTSVVGGSSILTNHDPSSARRKADIERVRIKAEQNRVAEAFKRLEKEEGALAHQASSSDVQPNASSTQHGHAEYLAECCICYRETSRSCSLCQRGFYCSQSCEDKRSARHLFTCAKRPLTSADFLYISIGEDRMPEEEDVCADFGFNYFESFADKSKLLGLYKGLWIQNVPVEDIHKWQVEGSLVANIKEVFYQIPERYREATERTVTTFFDEARSYLDKEDRDKRCNELKPKAKRDCFYMLALTLHMAYPNPVETPWFNFGFCTCYDEYQERALGGLFGKLLSGDNLFDDVPTSIPRMKHIQTATFTEFWKAYESGTMIQLMDSKGFKQYRLQFPYLEEFFTSPPCGPHLSVWSLKQFLAIYNPAEFPPDNTISADYGFMNCKTFTETCTLMELYKRLLRKASPLDLHEACVAGKLFEFAECFHKMDQAHRRSMKDFYPLSIE
;
A
#
# COMPACT_ATOMS: atom_id res chain seq x y z
N MET A 1 16.71 5.73 -10.88
CA MET A 1 15.52 6.06 -11.69
C MET A 1 15.95 6.26 -13.13
N THR A 2 15.18 5.82 -14.13
CA THR A 2 15.52 6.04 -15.54
C THR A 2 15.40 7.53 -15.88
N PRO A 3 16.35 8.13 -16.62
CA PRO A 3 16.36 9.56 -16.99
C PRO A 3 15.17 10.09 -17.83
N GLY A 4 14.06 9.37 -17.94
CA GLY A 4 12.85 9.79 -18.66
C GLY A 4 11.58 9.79 -17.81
N SER A 5 11.64 9.51 -16.50
CA SER A 5 10.44 9.45 -15.65
C SER A 5 9.84 10.84 -15.42
N TRP A 6 10.68 11.84 -15.18
CA TRP A 6 10.25 13.23 -15.01
C TRP A 6 9.74 13.83 -16.31
N GLU A 7 10.37 13.51 -17.44
CA GLU A 7 9.92 13.94 -18.77
C GLU A 7 8.59 13.30 -19.16
N LYS A 8 8.37 12.03 -18.80
CA LYS A 8 7.06 11.37 -18.97
C LYS A 8 5.97 12.04 -18.14
N ILE A 9 6.24 12.36 -16.87
CA ILE A 9 5.30 13.09 -15.99
C ILE A 9 5.07 14.51 -16.52
N SER A 10 6.12 15.22 -16.95
CA SER A 10 6.01 16.56 -17.54
C SER A 10 5.22 16.55 -18.85
N ASN A 11 5.44 15.57 -19.72
CA ASN A 11 4.72 15.42 -20.98
C ASN A 11 3.25 15.04 -20.74
N ALA A 12 2.97 14.19 -19.74
CA ALA A 12 1.61 13.87 -19.33
C ALA A 12 0.87 15.12 -18.82
N LEU A 13 1.55 15.94 -18.02
CA LEU A 13 1.04 17.21 -17.52
C LEU A 13 0.84 18.27 -18.62
N ILE A 14 1.71 18.30 -19.64
CA ILE A 14 1.52 19.16 -20.83
C ILE A 14 0.34 18.68 -21.68
N GLN A 15 0.16 17.37 -21.84
CA GLN A 15 -1.00 16.80 -22.52
C GLN A 15 -2.30 17.10 -21.77
N LEU A 16 -2.27 17.07 -20.44
CA LEU A 16 -3.37 17.47 -19.55
C LEU A 16 -3.76 18.93 -19.77
N GLN A 17 -2.79 19.85 -19.69
CA GLN A 17 -3.05 21.28 -19.89
C GLN A 17 -3.61 21.58 -21.30
N ARG A 18 -3.13 20.87 -22.33
CA ARG A 18 -3.66 20.98 -23.70
C ARG A 18 -5.08 20.44 -23.82
N ARG A 19 -5.42 19.36 -23.11
CA ARG A 19 -6.75 18.74 -23.12
C ARG A 19 -7.78 19.61 -22.39
N LEU A 20 -7.46 20.09 -21.18
CA LEU A 20 -8.33 21.01 -20.43
C LEU A 20 -8.56 22.33 -21.18
N LYS A 21 -7.51 22.90 -21.79
CA LYS A 21 -7.65 24.11 -22.61
C LYS A 21 -8.52 23.90 -23.86
N LYS A 22 -8.53 22.67 -24.41
CA LYS A 22 -9.36 22.31 -25.56
C LYS A 22 -10.81 22.08 -25.14
N GLU A 23 -11.04 21.42 -24.01
CA GLU A 23 -12.37 21.19 -23.44
C GLU A 23 -13.03 22.49 -22.97
N LEU A 24 -12.28 23.38 -22.29
CA LEU A 24 -12.77 24.70 -21.89
C LEU A 24 -13.12 25.58 -23.10
N LYS A 25 -12.29 25.56 -24.16
CA LYS A 25 -12.62 26.23 -25.43
C LYS A 25 -13.84 25.62 -26.13
N ALA A 26 -14.05 24.32 -26.01
CA ALA A 26 -15.20 23.64 -26.60
C ALA A 26 -16.49 23.97 -25.83
N GLU A 27 -16.44 24.05 -24.50
CA GLU A 27 -17.59 24.41 -23.67
C GLU A 27 -17.96 25.90 -23.83
N ILE A 28 -16.96 26.80 -23.89
CA ILE A 28 -17.18 28.22 -24.22
C ILE A 28 -17.78 28.36 -25.63
N LYS A 29 -17.30 27.57 -26.62
CA LYS A 29 -17.87 27.59 -27.98
C LYS A 29 -19.29 27.01 -28.01
N LYS A 30 -19.61 26.08 -27.12
CA LYS A 30 -20.92 25.44 -26.97
C LYS A 30 -21.92 26.39 -26.32
N GLU A 31 -21.53 27.11 -25.27
CA GLU A 31 -22.33 28.19 -24.67
C GLU A 31 -22.56 29.33 -25.67
N ILE A 32 -21.53 29.77 -26.41
CA ILE A 32 -21.68 30.77 -27.48
C ILE A 32 -22.56 30.27 -28.64
N SER A 33 -22.64 28.96 -28.88
CA SER A 33 -23.50 28.36 -29.91
C SER A 33 -24.94 28.10 -29.47
N GLN A 34 -25.19 27.92 -28.17
CA GLN A 34 -26.53 27.69 -27.62
C GLN A 34 -27.37 28.98 -27.50
N GLU A 35 -26.75 30.16 -27.59
CA GLU A 35 -27.45 31.45 -27.65
C GLU A 35 -27.79 31.94 -29.07
N LYS A 36 -27.57 31.15 -30.13
CA LYS A 36 -28.03 31.49 -31.49
C LYS A 36 -29.15 30.55 -31.96
N THR A 37 -30.26 31.19 -32.24
CA THR A 37 -31.59 30.67 -32.58
C THR A 37 -31.64 29.77 -33.84
N SER A 38 -32.68 28.92 -33.84
CA SER A 38 -33.55 28.55 -34.97
C SER A 38 -33.23 27.33 -35.88
N VAL A 39 -34.09 26.31 -35.71
CA VAL A 39 -34.88 25.52 -36.70
C VAL A 39 -34.17 24.70 -37.81
N VAL A 40 -34.65 23.45 -37.93
CA VAL A 40 -34.69 22.50 -39.07
C VAL A 40 -33.72 21.31 -39.02
N GLY A 41 -34.38 20.14 -38.87
CA GLY A 41 -34.04 18.76 -39.24
C GLY A 41 -32.74 18.42 -39.98
N GLY A 42 -32.11 17.34 -39.53
CA GLY A 42 -31.10 16.62 -40.29
C GLY A 42 -30.40 15.56 -39.44
N SER A 43 -30.93 14.34 -39.46
CA SER A 43 -30.31 13.17 -38.83
C SER A 43 -29.04 12.78 -39.58
N SER A 44 -27.91 12.61 -38.89
CA SER A 44 -26.73 11.88 -39.38
C SER A 44 -25.89 11.42 -38.21
N ILE A 45 -25.95 10.12 -37.92
CA ILE A 45 -25.16 9.45 -36.89
C ILE A 45 -23.74 9.28 -37.43
N LEU A 46 -22.81 10.11 -36.95
CA LEU A 46 -21.37 9.88 -37.06
C LEU A 46 -20.87 9.44 -35.69
N THR A 47 -20.64 8.14 -35.53
CA THR A 47 -19.97 7.56 -34.36
C THR A 47 -18.51 7.96 -34.36
N ASN A 48 -18.20 9.12 -33.79
CA ASN A 48 -16.83 9.51 -33.46
C ASN A 48 -16.41 8.77 -32.18
N HIS A 49 -15.47 7.83 -32.32
CA HIS A 49 -14.88 7.12 -31.19
C HIS A 49 -13.95 8.08 -30.43
N ASP A 50 -14.48 8.71 -29.38
CA ASP A 50 -13.75 9.69 -28.56
C ASP A 50 -12.80 8.99 -27.56
N PRO A 51 -11.47 9.23 -27.63
CA PRO A 51 -10.51 8.69 -26.66
C PRO A 51 -10.70 9.21 -25.23
N SER A 52 -11.44 10.32 -25.03
CA SER A 52 -11.86 10.81 -23.71
C SER A 52 -12.90 9.86 -23.08
N SER A 53 -13.80 9.32 -23.90
CA SER A 53 -14.83 8.35 -23.50
C SER A 53 -14.21 7.04 -23.06
N ALA A 54 -13.16 6.56 -23.72
CA ALA A 54 -12.48 5.32 -23.37
C ALA A 54 -11.77 5.40 -22.01
N ARG A 55 -11.06 6.49 -21.72
CA ARG A 55 -10.44 6.74 -20.42
C ARG A 55 -11.48 6.88 -19.31
N ARG A 56 -12.50 7.71 -19.52
CA ARG A 56 -13.60 7.86 -18.57
C ARG A 56 -14.33 6.54 -18.30
N LYS A 57 -14.51 5.68 -19.31
CA LYS A 57 -15.06 4.33 -19.13
C LYS A 57 -14.13 3.44 -18.30
N ALA A 58 -12.82 3.50 -18.51
CA ALA A 58 -11.84 2.75 -17.73
C ALA A 58 -11.79 3.22 -16.27
N ASP A 59 -11.91 4.52 -16.01
CA ASP A 59 -11.94 5.09 -14.67
C ASP A 59 -13.24 4.71 -13.93
N ILE A 60 -14.39 4.81 -14.59
CA ILE A 60 -15.68 4.34 -14.07
C ILE A 60 -15.61 2.85 -13.73
N GLU A 61 -15.02 2.04 -14.62
CA GLU A 61 -14.88 0.61 -14.38
C GLU A 61 -13.92 0.33 -13.22
N ARG A 62 -12.81 1.07 -13.08
CA ARG A 62 -11.89 0.95 -11.94
C ARG A 62 -12.58 1.27 -10.61
N VAL A 63 -13.35 2.36 -10.56
CA VAL A 63 -14.13 2.74 -9.36
C VAL A 63 -15.18 1.68 -9.05
N ARG A 64 -15.88 1.18 -10.07
CA ARG A 64 -16.87 0.10 -9.91
C ARG A 64 -16.24 -1.17 -9.36
N ILE A 65 -15.11 -1.59 -9.90
CA ILE A 65 -14.34 -2.75 -9.46
C ILE A 65 -13.88 -2.56 -8.01
N LYS A 66 -13.33 -1.39 -7.65
CA LYS A 66 -12.89 -1.11 -6.27
C LYS A 66 -14.06 -1.09 -5.29
N ALA A 67 -15.17 -0.46 -5.65
CA ALA A 67 -16.40 -0.44 -4.85
C ALA A 67 -16.93 -1.86 -4.62
N GLU A 68 -16.87 -2.71 -5.65
CA GLU A 68 -17.28 -4.09 -5.57
C GLU A 68 -16.38 -4.92 -4.64
N GLN A 69 -15.06 -4.75 -4.72
CA GLN A 69 -14.12 -5.36 -3.78
C GLN A 69 -14.42 -4.93 -2.33
N ASN A 70 -14.60 -3.62 -2.10
CA ASN A 70 -14.92 -3.08 -0.77
C ASN A 70 -16.26 -3.61 -0.24
N ARG A 71 -17.27 -3.73 -1.11
CA ARG A 71 -18.58 -4.30 -0.78
C ARG A 71 -18.47 -5.75 -0.30
N VAL A 72 -17.70 -6.57 -1.01
CA VAL A 72 -17.44 -7.96 -0.62
C VAL A 72 -16.68 -8.01 0.71
N ALA A 73 -15.59 -7.25 0.86
CA ALA A 73 -14.80 -7.22 2.08
C ALA A 73 -15.64 -6.80 3.31
N GLU A 74 -16.51 -5.81 3.15
CA GLU A 74 -17.42 -5.36 4.22
C GLU A 74 -18.47 -6.41 4.58
N ALA A 75 -19.01 -7.15 3.59
CA ALA A 75 -19.91 -8.27 3.87
C ALA A 75 -19.23 -9.35 4.72
N PHE A 76 -17.97 -9.69 4.43
CA PHE A 76 -17.19 -10.63 5.24
C PHE A 76 -16.90 -10.11 6.65
N LYS A 77 -16.57 -8.82 6.81
CA LYS A 77 -16.38 -8.21 8.14
C LYS A 77 -17.65 -8.29 8.99
N ARG A 78 -18.83 -8.10 8.40
CA ARG A 78 -20.12 -8.23 9.10
C ARG A 78 -20.36 -9.67 9.54
N LEU A 79 -20.12 -10.64 8.65
CA LEU A 79 -20.22 -12.06 8.99
C LEU A 79 -19.28 -12.42 10.16
N GLU A 80 -18.03 -11.95 10.15
CA GLU A 80 -17.09 -12.18 11.26
C GLU A 80 -17.58 -11.57 12.58
N LYS A 81 -18.16 -10.36 12.52
CA LYS A 81 -18.70 -9.69 13.71
C LYS A 81 -19.93 -10.42 14.26
N GLU A 82 -20.79 -10.94 13.39
CA GLU A 82 -21.96 -11.75 13.76
C GLU A 82 -21.53 -13.10 14.37
N GLU A 83 -20.58 -13.80 13.75
CA GLU A 83 -19.97 -15.03 14.29
C GLU A 83 -19.35 -14.78 15.67
N GLY A 84 -18.60 -13.68 15.84
CA GLY A 84 -18.03 -13.28 17.11
C GLY A 84 -19.06 -12.90 18.16
N ALA A 85 -20.12 -12.18 17.79
CA ALA A 85 -21.20 -11.81 18.70
C ALA A 85 -21.98 -13.04 19.20
N LEU A 86 -22.21 -14.03 18.34
CA LEU A 86 -22.81 -15.31 18.72
C LEU A 86 -21.91 -16.12 19.67
N ALA A 87 -20.60 -16.12 19.43
CA ALA A 87 -19.63 -16.76 20.34
C ALA A 87 -19.55 -16.05 21.70
N HIS A 88 -19.62 -14.71 21.72
CA HIS A 88 -19.65 -13.93 22.96
C HIS A 88 -20.97 -14.06 23.72
N GLN A 89 -22.12 -14.15 23.05
CA GLN A 89 -23.42 -14.42 23.71
C GLN A 89 -23.48 -15.84 24.29
N ALA A 90 -22.89 -16.83 23.61
CA ALA A 90 -22.72 -18.18 24.13
C ALA A 90 -21.76 -18.24 25.34
N SER A 91 -20.84 -17.26 25.47
CA SER A 91 -19.89 -17.15 26.59
C SER A 91 -20.38 -16.23 27.71
N SER A 92 -21.31 -15.30 27.44
CA SER A 92 -21.83 -14.31 28.41
C SER A 92 -23.13 -14.73 29.08
N SER A 93 -23.58 -15.98 28.89
CA SER A 93 -24.79 -16.50 29.54
C SER A 93 -24.66 -16.63 31.07
N ASP A 94 -23.47 -16.41 31.64
CA ASP A 94 -23.17 -16.66 33.06
C ASP A 94 -22.91 -15.43 33.95
N VAL A 95 -23.13 -14.18 33.49
CA VAL A 95 -22.95 -13.02 34.39
C VAL A 95 -24.01 -11.93 34.18
N GLN A 96 -24.83 -11.69 35.22
CA GLN A 96 -25.78 -10.56 35.31
C GLN A 96 -25.05 -9.23 35.55
N PRO A 97 -25.47 -8.11 34.92
CA PRO A 97 -24.94 -6.79 35.24
C PRO A 97 -25.88 -6.00 36.16
N ASN A 98 -25.32 -5.46 37.24
CA ASN A 98 -25.96 -4.42 38.05
C ASN A 98 -25.54 -3.03 37.56
N ALA A 99 -26.54 -2.18 37.36
CA ALA A 99 -26.39 -0.78 36.96
C ALA A 99 -26.07 0.11 38.16
N SER A 100 -25.25 1.15 37.97
CA SER A 100 -25.31 2.41 38.74
C SER A 100 -24.53 3.50 37.99
N SER A 101 -25.27 4.49 37.51
CA SER A 101 -24.78 5.77 37.02
C SER A 101 -24.62 6.75 38.17
N THR A 102 -23.56 7.57 38.19
CA THR A 102 -23.54 8.82 38.97
C THR A 102 -22.67 9.87 38.30
N GLN A 103 -23.25 11.07 38.17
CA GLN A 103 -22.68 12.28 37.58
C GLN A 103 -21.87 13.08 38.61
N HIS A 104 -20.70 13.60 38.23
CA HIS A 104 -19.95 14.71 38.85
C HIS A 104 -19.36 15.51 37.67
N GLY A 105 -19.50 16.82 37.49
CA GLY A 105 -19.25 17.95 38.37
C GLY A 105 -18.25 18.86 37.63
N HIS A 106 -18.72 19.94 37.00
CA HIS A 106 -17.95 20.79 36.07
C HIS A 106 -16.78 21.52 36.78
N ALA A 107 -15.55 21.07 36.55
CA ALA A 107 -14.33 21.85 36.75
C ALA A 107 -13.99 22.55 35.43
N GLU A 108 -13.66 23.85 35.49
CA GLU A 108 -13.32 24.68 34.34
C GLU A 108 -11.95 24.24 33.77
N TYR A 109 -11.98 23.26 32.87
CA TYR A 109 -10.80 22.66 32.24
C TYR A 109 -10.18 23.65 31.25
N LEU A 110 -9.01 24.19 31.57
CA LEU A 110 -8.17 24.87 30.58
C LEU A 110 -7.64 23.83 29.59
N ALA A 111 -7.77 24.11 28.29
CA ALA A 111 -7.32 23.21 27.23
C ALA A 111 -6.09 23.78 26.52
N GLU A 112 -5.33 22.95 25.82
CA GLU A 112 -4.13 23.40 25.10
C GLU A 112 -4.47 23.92 23.69
N CYS A 113 -3.77 24.98 23.28
CA CYS A 113 -3.87 25.53 21.94
C CYS A 113 -3.40 24.50 20.90
N CYS A 114 -4.23 24.19 19.91
CA CYS A 114 -3.95 23.15 18.91
C CYS A 114 -2.75 23.42 17.98
N ILE A 115 -2.12 24.61 18.06
CA ILE A 115 -1.00 25.01 17.20
C ILE A 115 0.31 25.18 17.98
N CYS A 116 0.24 25.74 19.19
CA CYS A 116 1.43 26.08 19.97
C CYS A 116 1.45 25.49 21.38
N TYR A 117 0.46 24.65 21.71
CA TYR A 117 0.34 23.89 22.96
C TYR A 117 0.28 24.74 24.23
N ARG A 118 0.04 26.05 24.12
CA ARG A 118 -0.19 26.93 25.28
C ARG A 118 -1.59 26.73 25.85
N GLU A 119 -1.70 26.71 27.17
CA GLU A 119 -2.99 26.68 27.86
C GLU A 119 -3.87 27.86 27.44
N THR A 120 -5.14 27.58 27.16
CA THR A 120 -6.12 28.54 26.69
C THR A 120 -7.54 28.10 27.02
N SER A 121 -8.35 29.02 27.49
CA SER A 121 -9.81 28.88 27.56
C SER A 121 -10.51 29.34 26.28
N ARG A 122 -9.77 30.01 25.38
CA ARG A 122 -10.30 30.54 24.13
C ARG A 122 -10.53 29.41 23.13
N SER A 123 -11.80 29.16 22.84
CA SER A 123 -12.26 28.24 21.80
C SER A 123 -12.32 28.92 20.43
N CYS A 124 -12.43 28.13 19.36
CA CYS A 124 -12.63 28.62 18.00
C CYS A 124 -13.86 29.52 17.95
N SER A 125 -13.67 30.72 17.40
CA SER A 125 -14.70 31.74 17.26
C SER A 125 -15.91 31.30 16.42
N LEU A 126 -15.75 30.27 15.57
CA LEU A 126 -16.77 29.82 14.63
C LEU A 126 -17.53 28.59 15.10
N CYS A 127 -16.84 27.55 15.59
CA CYS A 127 -17.47 26.27 15.94
C CYS A 127 -17.38 25.91 17.42
N GLN A 128 -16.61 26.68 18.21
CA GLN A 128 -16.35 26.46 19.65
C GLN A 128 -15.73 25.10 20.03
N ARG A 129 -15.37 24.24 19.06
CA ARG A 129 -14.86 22.87 19.30
C ARG A 129 -13.33 22.74 19.37
N GLY A 130 -12.59 23.69 18.83
CA GLY A 130 -11.11 23.70 18.89
C GLY A 130 -10.60 24.79 19.81
N PHE A 131 -9.41 24.63 20.40
CA PHE A 131 -8.84 25.60 21.35
C PHE A 131 -7.65 26.34 20.73
N TYR A 132 -7.67 27.68 20.80
CA TYR A 132 -6.67 28.55 20.17
C TYR A 132 -6.35 29.76 21.05
N CYS A 133 -5.09 29.90 21.47
CA CYS A 133 -4.66 30.97 22.36
C CYS A 133 -4.72 32.38 21.74
N SER A 134 -4.81 32.48 20.41
CA SER A 134 -4.90 33.77 19.71
C SER A 134 -5.55 33.62 18.34
N GLN A 135 -6.04 34.73 17.78
CA GLN A 135 -6.57 34.80 16.41
C GLN A 135 -5.54 34.31 15.39
N SER A 136 -4.25 34.62 15.58
CA SER A 136 -3.17 34.14 14.71
C SER A 136 -3.01 32.61 14.74
N CYS A 137 -3.14 31.97 15.91
CA CYS A 137 -3.14 30.50 15.98
C CYS A 137 -4.42 29.90 15.39
N GLU A 138 -5.55 30.58 15.58
CA GLU A 138 -6.82 30.18 14.99
C GLU A 138 -6.82 30.33 13.46
N ASP A 139 -6.08 31.26 12.88
CA ASP A 139 -5.93 31.38 11.43
C ASP A 139 -4.94 30.37 10.86
N LYS A 140 -3.98 29.89 11.67
CA LYS A 140 -3.06 28.78 11.35
C LYS A 140 -3.63 27.38 11.65
N ARG A 141 -4.95 27.27 11.90
CA ARG A 141 -5.64 26.03 12.28
C ARG A 141 -5.25 24.83 11.40
N SER A 142 -5.21 23.63 11.98
CA SER A 142 -4.97 22.40 11.22
C SER A 142 -6.11 22.12 10.23
N ALA A 143 -5.80 21.51 9.08
CA ALA A 143 -6.79 21.11 8.09
C ALA A 143 -7.90 20.23 8.72
N ARG A 144 -7.55 19.35 9.66
CA ARG A 144 -8.51 18.52 10.39
C ARG A 144 -9.60 19.32 11.11
N HIS A 145 -9.27 20.51 11.62
CA HIS A 145 -10.26 21.39 12.23
C HIS A 145 -11.16 22.09 11.19
N LEU A 146 -10.62 22.44 10.02
CA LEU A 146 -11.37 23.04 8.91
C LEU A 146 -12.55 22.16 8.47
N PHE A 147 -12.37 20.84 8.44
CA PHE A 147 -13.45 19.89 8.09
C PHE A 147 -14.59 19.84 9.10
N THR A 148 -14.31 20.23 10.36
CA THR A 148 -15.32 20.30 11.43
C THR A 148 -15.82 21.73 11.68
N CYS A 149 -15.30 22.71 10.94
CA CYS A 149 -15.53 24.14 11.17
C CYS A 149 -15.96 24.82 9.85
N ALA A 150 -17.22 25.28 9.78
CA ALA A 150 -17.85 25.79 8.56
C ALA A 150 -17.38 27.19 8.07
N LYS A 151 -16.07 27.49 8.11
CA LYS A 151 -15.51 28.81 7.74
C LYS A 151 -15.57 29.09 6.24
N ARG A 152 -15.32 28.06 5.42
CA ARG A 152 -15.40 28.14 3.95
C ARG A 152 -15.82 26.79 3.38
N PRO A 153 -16.41 26.76 2.17
CA PRO A 153 -16.58 25.51 1.44
C PRO A 153 -15.25 24.77 1.31
N LEU A 154 -15.30 23.46 1.52
CA LEU A 154 -14.15 22.58 1.29
C LEU A 154 -13.98 22.42 -0.23
N THR A 155 -12.72 22.40 -0.65
CA THR A 155 -12.29 22.25 -2.04
C THR A 155 -11.59 20.90 -2.21
N SER A 156 -11.47 20.41 -3.44
CA SER A 156 -10.70 19.20 -3.74
C SER A 156 -9.25 19.28 -3.24
N ALA A 157 -8.66 20.47 -3.13
CA ALA A 157 -7.33 20.66 -2.54
C ALA A 157 -7.31 20.35 -1.02
N ASP A 158 -8.39 20.63 -0.30
CA ASP A 158 -8.51 20.34 1.14
C ASP A 158 -8.57 18.83 1.39
N PHE A 159 -9.27 18.09 0.52
CA PHE A 159 -9.34 16.63 0.57
C PHE A 159 -8.01 15.98 0.15
N LEU A 160 -7.32 16.53 -0.87
CA LEU A 160 -5.95 16.13 -1.20
C LEU A 160 -5.02 16.30 -0.01
N TYR A 161 -5.13 17.43 0.72
CA TYR A 161 -4.27 17.70 1.87
C TYR A 161 -4.49 16.70 3.02
N ILE A 162 -5.72 16.25 3.27
CA ILE A 162 -5.98 15.14 4.20
C ILE A 162 -5.28 13.87 3.73
N SER A 163 -5.45 13.51 2.46
CA SER A 163 -4.83 12.32 1.88
C SER A 163 -3.31 12.32 2.05
N ILE A 164 -2.67 13.49 1.84
CA ILE A 164 -1.23 13.66 2.07
C ILE A 164 -0.89 13.55 3.57
N GLY A 165 -1.68 14.18 4.45
CA GLY A 165 -1.47 14.16 5.90
C GLY A 165 -1.57 12.77 6.52
N GLU A 166 -2.41 11.92 5.96
CA GLU A 166 -2.61 10.53 6.38
C GLU A 166 -1.74 9.54 5.58
N ASP A 167 -0.94 10.04 4.63
CA ASP A 167 -0.14 9.25 3.69
C ASP A 167 -0.94 8.18 2.94
N ARG A 168 -2.18 8.54 2.58
CA ARG A 168 -3.12 7.68 1.86
C ARG A 168 -3.31 8.18 0.44
N MET A 169 -3.55 7.24 -0.48
CA MET A 169 -3.93 7.59 -1.83
C MET A 169 -5.32 8.26 -1.81
N PRO A 170 -5.53 9.40 -2.49
CA PRO A 170 -6.85 9.99 -2.60
C PRO A 170 -7.84 9.00 -3.20
N GLU A 171 -9.03 8.91 -2.59
CA GLU A 171 -10.12 8.05 -3.06
C GLU A 171 -11.24 8.86 -3.72
N GLU A 172 -11.31 10.16 -3.42
CA GLU A 172 -12.30 11.08 -3.94
C GLU A 172 -12.04 11.39 -5.42
N GLU A 173 -13.08 11.23 -6.25
CA GLU A 173 -12.98 11.34 -7.71
C GLU A 173 -12.65 12.75 -8.18
N ASP A 174 -13.21 13.76 -7.53
CA ASP A 174 -12.93 15.18 -7.78
C ASP A 174 -11.46 15.50 -7.49
N VAL A 175 -10.90 14.98 -6.39
CA VAL A 175 -9.47 15.08 -6.07
C VAL A 175 -8.62 14.38 -7.13
N CYS A 176 -9.00 13.16 -7.50
CA CYS A 176 -8.24 12.38 -8.46
C CYS A 176 -8.22 13.01 -9.86
N ALA A 177 -9.33 13.62 -10.26
CA ALA A 177 -9.46 14.34 -11.53
C ALA A 177 -8.70 15.68 -11.50
N ASP A 178 -8.94 16.50 -10.48
CA ASP A 178 -8.39 17.86 -10.37
C ASP A 178 -6.87 17.89 -10.25
N PHE A 179 -6.30 16.89 -9.57
CA PHE A 179 -4.87 16.79 -9.32
C PHE A 179 -4.16 15.74 -10.17
N GLY A 180 -4.90 15.12 -11.09
CA GLY A 180 -4.33 14.30 -12.17
C GLY A 180 -3.90 12.89 -11.78
N PHE A 181 -4.39 12.35 -10.66
CA PHE A 181 -4.19 10.95 -10.28
C PHE A 181 -4.85 9.99 -11.28
N ASN A 182 -5.94 10.39 -11.93
CA ASN A 182 -6.61 9.59 -12.97
C ASN A 182 -5.77 9.43 -14.25
N TYR A 183 -4.72 10.23 -14.46
CA TYR A 183 -3.84 10.08 -15.63
C TYR A 183 -2.82 8.96 -15.50
N PHE A 184 -2.67 8.39 -14.32
CA PHE A 184 -1.72 7.32 -14.05
C PHE A 184 -2.45 6.01 -13.84
N GLU A 185 -2.12 4.99 -14.64
CA GLU A 185 -2.77 3.69 -14.54
C GLU A 185 -2.20 2.86 -13.39
N SER A 186 -0.90 2.97 -13.13
CA SER A 186 -0.18 2.24 -12.08
C SER A 186 -0.26 2.94 -10.74
N PHE A 187 -0.48 2.16 -9.67
CA PHE A 187 -0.35 2.64 -8.30
C PHE A 187 1.02 3.27 -8.02
N ALA A 188 2.09 2.73 -8.58
CA ALA A 188 3.45 3.24 -8.39
C ALA A 188 3.60 4.67 -8.93
N ASP A 189 2.97 5.01 -10.05
CA ASP A 189 3.03 6.35 -10.62
C ASP A 189 2.07 7.31 -9.88
N LYS A 190 0.92 6.84 -9.41
CA LYS A 190 0.05 7.60 -8.50
C LYS A 190 0.75 7.92 -7.17
N SER A 191 1.52 6.98 -6.64
CA SER A 191 2.31 7.15 -5.42
C SER A 191 3.42 8.19 -5.61
N LYS A 192 4.11 8.18 -6.76
CA LYS A 192 5.06 9.25 -7.11
C LYS A 192 4.38 10.62 -7.23
N LEU A 193 3.17 10.68 -7.79
CA LEU A 193 2.40 11.91 -7.87
C LEU A 193 1.96 12.41 -6.48
N LEU A 194 1.52 11.52 -5.60
CA LEU A 194 1.23 11.86 -4.20
C LEU A 194 2.47 12.42 -3.50
N GLY A 195 3.64 11.80 -3.74
CA GLY A 195 4.93 12.28 -3.27
C GLY A 195 5.28 13.69 -3.76
N LEU A 196 4.93 14.04 -5.01
CA LEU A 196 5.10 15.39 -5.55
C LEU A 196 4.26 16.42 -4.79
N TYR A 197 2.98 16.12 -4.53
CA TYR A 197 2.11 17.01 -3.76
C TYR A 197 2.51 17.09 -2.27
N LYS A 198 2.99 15.99 -1.69
CA LYS A 198 3.62 15.97 -0.36
C LYS A 198 4.83 16.90 -0.29
N GLY A 199 5.63 16.96 -1.37
CA GLY A 199 6.74 17.89 -1.50
C GLY A 199 6.30 19.36 -1.45
N LEU A 200 5.17 19.74 -2.09
CA LEU A 200 4.63 21.10 -2.02
C LEU A 200 4.22 21.48 -0.59
N TRP A 201 3.62 20.53 0.13
CA TRP A 201 3.26 20.74 1.53
C TRP A 201 4.50 20.95 2.41
N ILE A 202 5.56 20.17 2.22
CA ILE A 202 6.83 20.34 2.94
C ILE A 202 7.46 21.72 2.66
N GLN A 203 7.26 22.27 1.45
CA GLN A 203 7.68 23.63 1.10
C GLN A 203 6.74 24.72 1.64
N ASN A 204 5.79 24.38 2.50
CA ASN A 204 4.80 25.29 3.10
C ASN A 204 3.93 26.04 2.07
N VAL A 205 3.64 25.43 0.92
CA VAL A 205 2.66 25.99 -0.02
C VAL A 205 1.25 25.89 0.58
N PRO A 206 0.51 27.01 0.71
CA PRO A 206 -0.87 27.00 1.22
C PRO A 206 -1.81 26.16 0.36
N VAL A 207 -2.79 25.49 0.99
CA VAL A 207 -3.81 24.70 0.29
C VAL A 207 -4.66 25.58 -0.62
N GLU A 208 -4.91 26.82 -0.21
CA GLU A 208 -5.62 27.83 -0.98
C GLU A 208 -4.90 28.15 -2.30
N ASP A 209 -3.56 28.19 -2.28
CA ASP A 209 -2.75 28.43 -3.47
C ASP A 209 -2.77 27.21 -4.39
N ILE A 210 -2.70 26.00 -3.85
CA ILE A 210 -2.83 24.76 -4.63
C ILE A 210 -4.20 24.70 -5.32
N HIS A 211 -5.28 25.03 -4.61
CA HIS A 211 -6.61 25.13 -5.20
C HIS A 211 -6.67 26.19 -6.29
N LYS A 212 -6.16 27.39 -6.02
CA LYS A 212 -6.09 28.48 -7.00
C LYS A 212 -5.35 28.06 -8.27
N TRP A 213 -4.20 27.42 -8.14
CA TRP A 213 -3.40 26.99 -9.28
C TRP A 213 -4.11 25.92 -10.12
N GLN A 214 -4.88 25.05 -9.47
CA GLN A 214 -5.72 24.06 -10.14
C GLN A 214 -6.82 24.75 -10.95
N VAL A 215 -7.58 25.67 -10.33
CA VAL A 215 -8.69 26.40 -10.98
C VAL A 215 -8.19 27.26 -12.16
N GLU A 216 -7.02 27.89 -12.02
CA GLU A 216 -6.43 28.75 -13.05
C GLU A 216 -5.72 27.94 -14.17
N GLY A 217 -5.60 26.62 -14.03
CA GLY A 217 -4.83 25.78 -14.95
C GLY A 217 -3.33 26.11 -14.97
N SER A 218 -2.83 26.75 -13.91
CA SER A 218 -1.43 27.15 -13.70
C SER A 218 -0.65 26.17 -12.81
N LEU A 219 -1.32 25.12 -12.29
CA LEU A 219 -0.79 24.10 -11.40
C LEU A 219 0.60 23.60 -11.77
N VAL A 220 0.80 23.16 -13.02
CA VAL A 220 2.08 22.61 -13.48
C VAL A 220 3.19 23.66 -13.50
N ALA A 221 2.87 24.89 -13.91
CA ALA A 221 3.85 25.98 -13.98
C ALA A 221 4.30 26.39 -12.57
N ASN A 222 3.36 26.49 -11.64
CA ASN A 222 3.66 26.88 -10.26
C ASN A 222 4.35 25.74 -9.48
N ILE A 223 3.97 24.48 -9.70
CA ILE A 223 4.71 23.33 -9.16
C ILE A 223 6.16 23.36 -9.66
N LYS A 224 6.37 23.56 -10.96
CA LYS A 224 7.71 23.70 -11.54
C LYS A 224 8.47 24.84 -10.87
N GLU A 225 7.87 26.00 -10.73
CA GLU A 225 8.50 27.16 -10.08
C GLU A 225 8.92 26.82 -8.63
N VAL A 226 8.02 26.27 -7.82
CA VAL A 226 8.33 25.85 -6.44
C VAL A 226 9.53 24.90 -6.39
N PHE A 227 9.55 23.87 -7.25
CA PHE A 227 10.63 22.88 -7.25
C PHE A 227 11.90 23.35 -7.99
N TYR A 228 11.84 24.37 -8.84
CA TYR A 228 13.02 24.98 -9.48
C TYR A 228 13.70 26.01 -8.57
N GLN A 229 12.94 26.68 -7.69
CA GLN A 229 13.47 27.56 -6.65
C GLN A 229 14.19 26.78 -5.53
N ILE A 230 14.00 25.47 -5.46
CA ILE A 230 14.82 24.58 -4.63
C ILE A 230 16.25 24.56 -5.22
N PRO A 231 17.28 25.01 -4.46
CA PRO A 231 18.66 25.05 -4.95
C PRO A 231 19.11 23.69 -5.49
N GLU A 232 19.91 23.68 -6.57
CA GLU A 232 20.40 22.46 -7.28
C GLU A 232 20.88 21.37 -6.30
N ARG A 233 21.54 21.77 -5.20
CA ARG A 233 22.02 20.91 -4.10
C ARG A 233 20.96 20.00 -3.46
N TYR A 234 19.68 20.37 -3.55
CA TYR A 234 18.54 19.61 -3.00
C TYR A 234 17.80 18.79 -4.07
N ARG A 235 17.87 19.13 -5.37
CA ARG A 235 17.47 18.22 -6.46
C ARG A 235 18.45 17.05 -6.55
N GLU A 236 19.73 17.35 -6.39
CA GLU A 236 20.75 16.36 -6.08
C GLU A 236 20.47 15.64 -4.75
N ALA A 237 19.71 16.20 -3.81
CA ALA A 237 19.41 15.52 -2.56
C ALA A 237 18.43 14.35 -2.71
N THR A 238 17.54 14.30 -3.71
CA THR A 238 16.66 13.14 -3.94
C THR A 238 17.41 12.00 -4.64
N GLU A 239 18.28 12.32 -5.60
CA GLU A 239 19.27 11.37 -6.13
C GLU A 239 20.27 10.98 -5.05
N ARG A 240 20.71 11.90 -4.19
CA ARG A 240 21.48 11.58 -2.97
C ARG A 240 20.63 10.78 -1.99
N THR A 241 19.30 10.87 -1.92
CA THR A 241 18.49 10.11 -0.95
C THR A 241 18.41 8.64 -1.38
N VAL A 242 18.24 8.39 -2.69
CA VAL A 242 18.34 7.04 -3.26
C VAL A 242 19.79 6.55 -3.24
N THR A 243 20.76 7.43 -3.45
CA THR A 243 22.20 7.11 -3.34
C THR A 243 22.54 6.77 -1.88
N THR A 244 22.14 7.58 -0.90
CA THR A 244 22.33 7.40 0.56
C THR A 244 21.64 6.14 1.06
N PHE A 245 20.46 5.81 0.52
CA PHE A 245 19.77 4.55 0.84
C PHE A 245 20.68 3.33 0.59
N PHE A 246 21.43 3.35 -0.51
CA PHE A 246 22.38 2.29 -0.84
C PHE A 246 23.82 2.57 -0.39
N ASP A 247 24.18 3.80 -0.01
CA ASP A 247 25.55 4.19 0.32
C ASP A 247 26.07 3.44 1.54
N GLU A 248 25.24 3.32 2.58
CA GLU A 248 25.59 2.54 3.77
C GLU A 248 25.83 1.07 3.40
N ALA A 249 24.97 0.50 2.55
CA ALA A 249 25.08 -0.87 2.07
C ALA A 249 26.32 -1.09 1.19
N ARG A 250 26.82 -0.08 0.46
CA ARG A 250 28.03 -0.23 -0.39
C ARG A 250 29.27 -0.61 0.41
N SER A 251 29.35 -0.19 1.67
CA SER A 251 30.49 -0.55 2.53
C SER A 251 30.63 -2.06 2.75
N TYR A 252 29.53 -2.82 2.61
CA TYR A 252 29.48 -4.27 2.75
C TYR A 252 29.85 -5.02 1.47
N LEU A 253 29.86 -4.35 0.31
CA LEU A 253 30.28 -4.96 -0.96
C LEU A 253 31.79 -5.20 -0.98
N ASP A 254 32.19 -6.23 -1.74
CA ASP A 254 33.59 -6.44 -2.11
C ASP A 254 34.11 -5.20 -2.85
N LYS A 255 35.41 -4.89 -2.69
CA LYS A 255 36.02 -3.65 -3.21
C LYS A 255 35.71 -3.39 -4.70
N GLU A 256 35.65 -4.44 -5.49
CA GLU A 256 35.39 -4.40 -6.94
C GLU A 256 33.94 -4.01 -7.31
N ASP A 257 33.00 -4.16 -6.37
CA ASP A 257 31.57 -3.92 -6.57
C ASP A 257 31.09 -2.60 -5.94
N ARG A 258 31.91 -1.92 -5.12
CA ARG A 258 31.51 -0.72 -4.36
C ARG A 258 31.12 0.47 -5.23
N ASP A 259 31.76 0.62 -6.38
CA ASP A 259 31.51 1.73 -7.31
C ASP A 259 30.40 1.42 -8.33
N LYS A 260 29.89 0.19 -8.33
CA LYS A 260 28.83 -0.24 -9.26
C LYS A 260 27.47 0.24 -8.80
N ARG A 261 26.61 0.58 -9.76
CA ARG A 261 25.19 0.85 -9.49
C ARG A 261 24.48 -0.46 -9.14
N CYS A 262 23.42 -0.39 -8.35
CA CYS A 262 22.62 -1.57 -7.95
C CYS A 262 22.25 -2.46 -9.15
N ASN A 263 21.83 -1.87 -10.28
CA ASN A 263 21.44 -2.62 -11.48
C ASN A 263 22.61 -3.27 -12.24
N GLU A 264 23.84 -2.88 -11.94
CA GLU A 264 25.07 -3.42 -12.55
C GLU A 264 25.63 -4.61 -11.76
N LEU A 265 25.14 -4.83 -10.53
CA LEU A 265 25.51 -5.99 -9.71
C LEU A 265 25.02 -7.27 -10.38
N LYS A 266 25.96 -8.18 -10.60
CA LYS A 266 25.72 -9.53 -11.11
C LYS A 266 26.36 -10.54 -10.15
N PRO A 267 25.76 -11.73 -9.97
CA PRO A 267 24.51 -12.23 -10.58
C PRO A 267 23.23 -11.57 -10.00
N LYS A 268 22.04 -11.90 -10.54
CA LYS A 268 20.75 -11.37 -10.05
C LYS A 268 20.60 -11.57 -8.53
N ALA A 269 21.04 -12.72 -8.02
CA ALA A 269 21.06 -13.04 -6.59
C ALA A 269 21.81 -11.99 -5.75
N LYS A 270 22.99 -11.55 -6.22
CA LYS A 270 23.78 -10.49 -5.56
C LYS A 270 23.02 -9.17 -5.49
N ARG A 271 22.38 -8.77 -6.59
CA ARG A 271 21.57 -7.54 -6.63
C ARG A 271 20.38 -7.62 -5.67
N ASP A 272 19.64 -8.72 -5.69
CA ASP A 272 18.45 -8.88 -4.85
C ASP A 272 18.84 -8.91 -3.35
N CYS A 273 19.98 -9.53 -3.02
CA CYS A 273 20.57 -9.49 -1.67
C CYS A 273 21.07 -8.09 -1.27
N PHE A 274 21.66 -7.34 -2.20
CA PHE A 274 22.09 -5.96 -1.94
C PHE A 274 20.91 -5.05 -1.63
N TYR A 275 19.80 -5.23 -2.35
CA TYR A 275 18.56 -4.52 -2.07
C TYR A 275 18.00 -4.87 -0.68
N MET A 276 17.98 -6.15 -0.31
CA MET A 276 17.61 -6.59 1.03
C MET A 276 18.50 -6.01 2.12
N LEU A 277 19.82 -6.01 1.93
CA LEU A 277 20.76 -5.39 2.88
C LEU A 277 20.42 -3.92 3.11
N ALA A 278 20.21 -3.16 2.02
CA ALA A 278 19.83 -1.76 2.12
C ALA A 278 18.52 -1.59 2.92
N LEU A 279 17.48 -2.37 2.61
CA LEU A 279 16.24 -2.35 3.39
C LEU A 279 16.48 -2.61 4.89
N THR A 280 17.28 -3.63 5.24
CA THR A 280 17.55 -3.96 6.64
C THR A 280 18.31 -2.89 7.39
N LEU A 281 19.25 -2.17 6.74
CA LEU A 281 19.97 -1.05 7.34
C LEU A 281 19.03 0.12 7.67
N HIS A 282 17.98 0.30 6.87
CA HIS A 282 16.93 1.31 7.08
C HIS A 282 15.74 0.80 7.90
N MET A 283 15.89 -0.35 8.59
CA MET A 283 14.83 -0.98 9.41
C MET A 283 13.53 -1.23 8.62
N ALA A 284 13.67 -1.48 7.31
CA ALA A 284 12.59 -1.73 6.38
C ALA A 284 12.62 -3.18 5.88
N TYR A 285 11.52 -3.60 5.24
CA TYR A 285 11.37 -4.87 4.56
C TYR A 285 10.58 -4.65 3.26
N PRO A 286 10.69 -5.55 2.26
CA PRO A 286 10.12 -5.31 0.95
C PRO A 286 8.57 -5.30 0.98
N ASN A 287 7.95 -4.71 -0.03
CA ASN A 287 6.49 -4.74 -0.21
C ASN A 287 6.05 -6.03 -0.91
N PRO A 288 4.85 -6.59 -0.65
CA PRO A 288 4.35 -7.81 -1.31
C PRO A 288 4.37 -7.80 -2.86
N VAL A 289 4.29 -6.63 -3.48
CA VAL A 289 4.40 -6.46 -4.96
C VAL A 289 5.83 -6.66 -5.46
N GLU A 290 6.83 -6.48 -4.59
CA GLU A 290 8.24 -6.57 -4.94
C GLU A 290 8.73 -8.03 -4.88
N THR A 291 9.49 -8.44 -5.90
CA THR A 291 10.06 -9.80 -6.00
C THR A 291 10.83 -10.23 -4.73
N PRO A 292 11.63 -9.36 -4.08
CA PRO A 292 12.33 -9.74 -2.85
C PRO A 292 11.41 -10.14 -1.69
N TRP A 293 10.18 -9.64 -1.62
CA TRP A 293 9.24 -10.06 -0.56
C TRP A 293 8.91 -11.54 -0.67
N PHE A 294 8.63 -12.01 -1.89
CA PHE A 294 8.43 -13.43 -2.14
C PHE A 294 9.73 -14.21 -1.93
N ASN A 295 10.81 -13.82 -2.60
CA ASN A 295 12.01 -14.64 -2.69
C ASN A 295 12.78 -14.79 -1.37
N PHE A 296 12.64 -13.84 -0.44
CA PHE A 296 13.22 -13.94 0.91
C PHE A 296 12.28 -14.56 1.94
N GLY A 297 11.14 -15.11 1.49
CA GLY A 297 10.25 -15.91 2.32
C GLY A 297 9.31 -15.10 3.20
N PHE A 298 9.10 -13.80 2.95
CA PHE A 298 8.11 -13.03 3.73
C PHE A 298 6.69 -13.55 3.54
N CYS A 299 6.40 -14.20 2.41
CA CYS A 299 5.14 -14.92 2.20
C CYS A 299 4.88 -16.05 3.21
N THR A 300 5.91 -16.54 3.91
CA THR A 300 5.76 -17.54 4.97
C THR A 300 5.20 -16.96 6.26
N CYS A 301 5.30 -15.64 6.46
CA CYS A 301 4.84 -14.96 7.66
C CYS A 301 3.31 -14.97 7.79
N TYR A 302 2.81 -15.01 9.02
CA TYR A 302 1.38 -14.94 9.33
C TYR A 302 0.84 -13.51 9.24
N ASP A 303 1.64 -12.53 9.65
CA ASP A 303 1.28 -11.13 9.75
C ASP A 303 2.50 -10.21 9.62
N GLU A 304 2.22 -8.90 9.59
CA GLU A 304 3.23 -7.84 9.50
C GLU A 304 4.21 -7.84 10.69
N TYR A 305 3.81 -8.34 11.85
CA TYR A 305 4.70 -8.43 13.01
C TYR A 305 5.79 -9.48 12.77
N GLN A 306 5.39 -10.65 12.27
CA GLN A 306 6.33 -11.69 11.88
C GLN A 306 7.18 -11.27 10.67
N GLU A 307 6.62 -10.53 9.71
CA GLU A 307 7.41 -9.95 8.59
C GLU A 307 8.51 -9.01 9.12
N ARG A 308 8.18 -8.12 10.06
CA ARG A 308 9.17 -7.25 10.72
C ARG A 308 10.22 -8.06 11.47
N ALA A 309 9.81 -9.11 12.19
CA ALA A 309 10.74 -9.99 12.89
C ALA A 309 11.69 -10.72 11.93
N LEU A 310 11.19 -11.16 10.77
CA LEU A 310 11.99 -11.80 9.72
C LEU A 310 12.99 -10.81 9.09
N GLY A 311 12.54 -9.58 8.80
CA GLY A 311 13.43 -8.49 8.37
C GLY A 311 14.53 -8.21 9.41
N GLY A 312 14.18 -8.21 10.69
CA GLY A 312 15.13 -8.10 11.80
C GLY A 312 16.11 -9.28 11.89
N LEU A 313 15.68 -10.51 11.58
CA LEU A 313 16.57 -11.67 11.50
C LEU A 313 17.61 -11.50 10.39
N PHE A 314 17.19 -11.07 9.19
CA PHE A 314 18.13 -10.76 8.10
C PHE A 314 19.08 -9.61 8.46
N GLY A 315 18.57 -8.55 9.08
CA GLY A 315 19.38 -7.42 9.52
C GLY A 315 20.43 -7.82 10.55
N LYS A 316 20.07 -8.64 11.55
CA LYS A 316 21.03 -9.16 12.52
C LYS A 316 22.06 -10.10 11.89
N LEU A 317 21.64 -10.92 10.92
CA LEU A 317 22.55 -11.81 10.19
C LEU A 317 23.61 -11.02 9.42
N LEU A 318 23.24 -9.89 8.80
CA LEU A 318 24.12 -9.09 7.96
C LEU A 318 24.93 -8.02 8.73
N SER A 319 24.32 -7.38 9.72
CA SER A 319 24.86 -6.18 10.37
C SER A 319 25.09 -6.34 11.88
N GLY A 320 24.67 -7.45 12.47
CA GLY A 320 24.82 -7.75 13.90
C GLY A 320 23.83 -6.98 14.79
N ASP A 321 24.09 -6.95 16.10
CA ASP A 321 23.28 -6.21 17.09
C ASP A 321 23.65 -4.70 17.17
N ASN A 322 24.47 -4.19 16.24
CA ASN A 322 24.97 -2.80 16.22
C ASN A 322 23.87 -1.72 16.04
N LEU A 323 22.61 -2.12 15.84
CA LEU A 323 21.47 -1.22 15.73
C LEU A 323 20.85 -0.84 17.09
N PHE A 324 21.27 -1.45 18.20
CA PHE A 324 20.75 -1.20 19.56
C PHE A 324 21.83 -1.02 20.64
N ASP A 325 23.06 -0.64 20.27
CA ASP A 325 24.13 -0.47 21.28
C ASP A 325 23.82 0.62 22.33
N ASP A 326 22.96 1.60 22.00
CA ASP A 326 22.59 2.70 22.90
C ASP A 326 21.35 2.44 23.76
N VAL A 327 20.67 1.29 23.62
CA VAL A 327 19.42 1.00 24.37
C VAL A 327 19.62 -0.19 25.32
N PRO A 328 19.65 0.04 26.65
CA PRO A 328 19.69 -1.04 27.64
C PRO A 328 18.45 -1.92 27.49
N THR A 329 18.61 -3.11 26.91
CA THR A 329 17.51 -4.07 26.76
C THR A 329 17.62 -5.16 27.82
N SER A 330 16.50 -5.44 28.50
CA SER A 330 16.37 -6.48 29.53
C SER A 330 16.38 -7.92 28.99
N ILE A 331 16.62 -8.10 27.69
CA ILE A 331 16.63 -9.41 27.02
C ILE A 331 18.08 -9.90 26.96
N PRO A 332 18.39 -11.13 27.40
CA PRO A 332 19.75 -11.66 27.35
C PRO A 332 20.29 -11.60 25.91
N ARG A 333 21.40 -10.85 25.70
CA ARG A 333 22.16 -10.89 24.45
C ARG A 333 22.46 -12.36 24.12
N MET A 334 22.03 -12.83 22.95
CA MET A 334 22.25 -14.22 22.55
C MET A 334 23.75 -14.48 22.45
N LYS A 335 24.27 -15.31 23.37
CA LYS A 335 25.68 -15.72 23.37
C LYS A 335 25.96 -16.51 22.08
N HIS A 336 27.07 -16.21 21.40
CA HIS A 336 27.58 -16.91 20.19
C HIS A 336 26.95 -16.56 18.83
N ILE A 337 26.31 -15.40 18.66
CA ILE A 337 25.89 -14.92 17.33
C ILE A 337 27.08 -14.32 16.57
N GLN A 338 27.21 -14.64 15.28
CA GLN A 338 28.19 -14.06 14.36
C GLN A 338 27.49 -13.40 13.17
N THR A 339 28.08 -12.34 12.62
CA THR A 339 27.59 -11.77 11.36
C THR A 339 28.08 -12.58 10.16
N ALA A 340 27.23 -12.68 9.14
CA ALA A 340 27.61 -13.15 7.82
C ALA A 340 28.20 -11.96 7.04
N THR A 341 29.28 -12.22 6.31
CA THR A 341 29.72 -11.29 5.27
C THR A 341 28.67 -11.22 4.17
N PHE A 342 28.60 -10.09 3.45
CA PHE A 342 27.69 -9.96 2.32
C PHE A 342 27.92 -11.05 1.28
N THR A 343 29.18 -11.46 1.05
CA THR A 343 29.53 -12.51 0.09
C THR A 343 29.10 -13.91 0.53
N GLU A 344 29.16 -14.23 1.82
CA GLU A 344 28.54 -15.46 2.34
C GLU A 344 27.01 -15.42 2.13
N PHE A 345 26.38 -14.27 2.40
CA PHE A 345 24.93 -14.11 2.31
C PHE A 345 24.38 -14.30 0.89
N TRP A 346 24.90 -13.55 -0.10
CA TRP A 346 24.35 -13.65 -1.45
C TRP A 346 24.67 -14.98 -2.14
N LYS A 347 25.81 -15.61 -1.79
CA LYS A 347 26.13 -16.96 -2.28
C LYS A 347 25.21 -18.01 -1.67
N ALA A 348 24.96 -17.94 -0.36
CA ALA A 348 24.03 -18.85 0.31
C ALA A 348 22.59 -18.72 -0.23
N TYR A 349 22.17 -17.50 -0.55
CA TYR A 349 20.90 -17.25 -1.23
C TYR A 349 20.87 -17.91 -2.62
N GLU A 350 21.90 -17.67 -3.44
CA GLU A 350 22.00 -18.24 -4.79
C GLU A 350 22.02 -19.78 -4.80
N SER A 351 22.73 -20.40 -3.85
CA SER A 351 22.85 -21.85 -3.75
C SER A 351 21.72 -22.54 -2.99
N GLY A 352 20.73 -21.79 -2.47
CA GLY A 352 19.64 -22.37 -1.66
C GLY A 352 20.09 -22.89 -0.29
N THR A 353 21.19 -22.38 0.26
CA THR A 353 21.76 -22.81 1.56
C THR A 353 21.58 -21.76 2.65
N MET A 354 20.56 -20.91 2.53
CA MET A 354 20.28 -19.81 3.46
C MET A 354 20.04 -20.32 4.90
N ILE A 355 19.33 -21.43 5.06
CA ILE A 355 19.08 -22.08 6.36
C ILE A 355 20.38 -22.51 7.03
N GLN A 356 21.29 -23.12 6.25
CA GLN A 356 22.60 -23.56 6.74
C GLN A 356 23.45 -22.37 7.18
N LEU A 357 23.41 -21.27 6.43
CA LEU A 357 24.08 -20.03 6.80
C LEU A 357 23.55 -19.51 8.14
N MET A 358 22.23 -19.36 8.31
CA MET A 358 21.62 -18.91 9.55
C MET A 358 22.04 -19.77 10.75
N ASP A 359 21.97 -21.09 10.60
CA ASP A 359 22.32 -22.03 11.67
C ASP A 359 23.81 -21.95 12.02
N SER A 360 24.70 -21.85 11.02
CA SER A 360 26.15 -21.73 11.21
C SER A 360 26.57 -20.43 11.93
N LYS A 361 25.76 -19.37 11.80
CA LYS A 361 25.98 -18.05 12.41
C LYS A 361 25.29 -17.90 13.78
N GLY A 362 24.68 -18.97 14.29
CA GLY A 362 24.06 -19.02 15.62
C GLY A 362 22.58 -18.60 15.66
N PHE A 363 21.93 -18.40 14.50
CA PHE A 363 20.54 -17.94 14.43
C PHE A 363 19.49 -19.06 14.47
N LYS A 364 19.89 -20.33 14.63
CA LYS A 364 18.97 -21.47 14.61
C LYS A 364 17.74 -21.30 15.50
N GLN A 365 17.94 -20.92 16.76
CA GLN A 365 16.83 -20.73 17.72
C GLN A 365 15.89 -19.59 17.32
N TYR A 366 16.42 -18.53 16.69
CA TYR A 366 15.58 -17.43 16.23
C TYR A 366 14.83 -17.82 14.94
N ARG A 367 15.52 -18.49 14.01
CA ARG A 367 14.96 -19.02 12.76
C ARG A 367 13.79 -19.99 13.02
N LEU A 368 13.87 -20.83 14.05
CA LEU A 368 12.79 -21.76 14.40
C LEU A 368 11.47 -21.09 14.81
N GLN A 369 11.46 -19.77 15.06
CA GLN A 369 10.22 -19.00 15.26
C GLN A 369 9.43 -18.80 13.95
N PHE A 370 10.02 -19.12 12.80
CA PHE A 370 9.41 -19.05 11.48
C PHE A 370 9.17 -20.46 10.94
N PRO A 371 8.00 -21.08 11.23
CA PRO A 371 7.79 -22.52 11.05
C PRO A 371 7.90 -22.98 9.59
N TYR A 372 7.52 -22.13 8.62
CA TYR A 372 7.53 -22.49 7.20
C TYR A 372 8.76 -21.99 6.44
N LEU A 373 9.66 -21.27 7.11
CA LEU A 373 10.82 -20.66 6.45
C LEU A 373 11.81 -21.70 5.92
N GLU A 374 12.01 -22.79 6.68
CA GLU A 374 12.87 -23.90 6.27
C GLU A 374 12.34 -24.62 5.04
N GLU A 375 11.05 -24.95 5.04
CA GLU A 375 10.39 -25.55 3.89
C GLU A 375 10.48 -24.65 2.66
N PHE A 376 10.23 -23.35 2.82
CA PHE A 376 10.30 -22.38 1.73
C PHE A 376 11.68 -22.32 1.06
N PHE A 377 12.75 -22.36 1.85
CA PHE A 377 14.13 -22.31 1.35
C PHE A 377 14.69 -23.66 0.88
N THR A 378 13.91 -24.74 0.95
CA THR A 378 14.29 -26.02 0.31
C THR A 378 14.37 -25.87 -1.21
N SER A 379 13.56 -24.97 -1.78
CA SER A 379 13.68 -24.54 -3.17
C SER A 379 14.60 -23.33 -3.30
N PRO A 380 15.52 -23.31 -4.30
CA PRO A 380 16.30 -22.11 -4.60
C PRO A 380 15.39 -20.93 -4.97
N PRO A 381 15.87 -19.66 -4.91
CA PRO A 381 15.03 -18.46 -5.14
C PRO A 381 14.38 -18.33 -6.52
N CYS A 382 14.77 -19.19 -7.47
CA CYS A 382 14.19 -19.29 -8.82
C CYS A 382 13.63 -20.70 -9.10
N GLY A 383 13.55 -21.55 -8.08
CA GLY A 383 13.04 -22.91 -8.16
C GLY A 383 11.50 -22.95 -8.02
N PRO A 384 10.89 -24.12 -8.27
CA PRO A 384 9.46 -24.29 -8.05
C PRO A 384 9.17 -24.19 -6.55
N HIS A 385 8.39 -23.19 -6.16
CA HIS A 385 7.83 -23.07 -4.82
C HIS A 385 6.40 -23.61 -4.82
N LEU A 386 5.93 -24.10 -3.66
CA LEU A 386 4.53 -24.51 -3.51
C LEU A 386 3.60 -23.36 -3.89
N SER A 387 2.55 -23.65 -4.64
CA SER A 387 1.64 -22.62 -5.16
C SER A 387 0.92 -21.83 -4.07
N VAL A 388 0.85 -22.36 -2.85
CA VAL A 388 0.24 -21.66 -1.71
C VAL A 388 1.02 -20.40 -1.35
N TRP A 389 2.32 -20.35 -1.63
CA TRP A 389 3.13 -19.16 -1.41
C TRP A 389 2.73 -18.06 -2.39
N SER A 390 2.46 -18.39 -3.66
CA SER A 390 1.93 -17.45 -4.65
C SER A 390 0.53 -16.98 -4.27
N LEU A 391 -0.31 -17.88 -3.72
CA LEU A 391 -1.61 -17.50 -3.16
C LEU A 391 -1.44 -16.47 -2.04
N LYS A 392 -0.53 -16.71 -1.08
CA LYS A 392 -0.27 -15.77 0.00
C LYS A 392 0.22 -14.41 -0.50
N GLN A 393 1.07 -14.37 -1.52
CA GLN A 393 1.49 -13.11 -2.14
C GLN A 393 0.30 -12.37 -2.76
N PHE A 394 -0.53 -13.06 -3.54
CA PHE A 394 -1.74 -12.46 -4.13
C PHE A 394 -2.68 -11.89 -3.05
N LEU A 395 -2.87 -12.61 -1.94
CA LEU A 395 -3.69 -12.16 -0.82
C LEU A 395 -3.08 -10.98 -0.05
N ALA A 396 -1.74 -10.90 0.03
CA ALA A 396 -1.02 -9.80 0.66
C ALA A 396 -1.05 -8.51 -0.19
N ILE A 397 -0.94 -8.63 -1.52
CA ILE A 397 -1.10 -7.51 -2.46
C ILE A 397 -2.52 -6.94 -2.38
N TYR A 398 -3.53 -7.81 -2.25
CA TYR A 398 -4.92 -7.45 -1.99
C TYR A 398 -5.51 -6.45 -3.02
N ASN A 399 -5.09 -6.57 -4.27
CA ASN A 399 -5.52 -5.71 -5.37
C ASN A 399 -5.70 -6.54 -6.66
N PRO A 400 -6.75 -7.40 -6.73
CA PRO A 400 -6.96 -8.32 -7.84
C PRO A 400 -7.29 -7.63 -9.17
N ALA A 401 -7.54 -6.32 -9.16
CA ALA A 401 -7.79 -5.52 -10.35
C ALA A 401 -6.50 -5.16 -11.10
N GLU A 402 -5.46 -4.77 -10.36
CA GLU A 402 -4.14 -4.42 -10.92
C GLU A 402 -3.21 -5.64 -10.98
N PHE A 403 -3.36 -6.56 -10.03
CA PHE A 403 -2.58 -7.79 -9.91
C PHE A 403 -3.53 -9.00 -9.92
N PRO A 404 -4.06 -9.39 -11.09
CA PRO A 404 -4.97 -10.52 -11.20
C PRO A 404 -4.27 -11.83 -10.80
N PRO A 405 -5.03 -12.88 -10.44
CA PRO A 405 -4.46 -14.16 -10.08
C PRO A 405 -3.62 -14.72 -11.23
N ASP A 406 -2.40 -15.17 -10.93
CA ASP A 406 -1.54 -15.79 -11.94
C ASP A 406 -2.10 -17.17 -12.37
N ASN A 407 -1.49 -17.76 -13.41
CA ASN A 407 -1.95 -19.04 -13.94
C ASN A 407 -1.88 -20.17 -12.91
N THR A 408 -0.88 -20.13 -12.03
CA THR A 408 -0.65 -21.16 -11.00
C THR A 408 -1.79 -21.15 -10.01
N ILE A 409 -2.09 -20.00 -9.39
CA ILE A 409 -3.15 -19.92 -8.40
C ILE A 409 -4.54 -19.98 -9.03
N SER A 410 -4.66 -19.59 -10.30
CA SER A 410 -5.91 -19.73 -11.05
C SER A 410 -6.33 -21.19 -11.21
N ALA A 411 -5.38 -22.06 -11.51
CA ALA A 411 -5.62 -23.50 -11.62
C ALA A 411 -5.74 -24.16 -10.24
N ASP A 412 -4.75 -23.92 -9.36
CA ASP A 412 -4.63 -24.66 -8.11
C ASP A 412 -5.70 -24.27 -7.08
N TYR A 413 -6.08 -22.99 -7.01
CA TYR A 413 -7.03 -22.51 -6.00
C TYR A 413 -8.39 -22.12 -6.60
N GLY A 414 -8.62 -22.46 -7.87
CA GLY A 414 -9.92 -22.36 -8.50
C GLY A 414 -10.36 -20.96 -8.94
N PHE A 415 -9.46 -19.96 -8.96
CA PHE A 415 -9.81 -18.64 -9.48
C PHE A 415 -10.20 -18.65 -10.96
N MET A 416 -9.77 -19.65 -11.73
CA MET A 416 -10.21 -19.82 -13.12
C MET A 416 -11.71 -20.17 -13.25
N ASN A 417 -12.34 -20.66 -12.18
CA ASN A 417 -13.78 -20.95 -12.16
C ASN A 417 -14.62 -19.71 -11.84
N CYS A 418 -13.99 -18.60 -11.47
CA CYS A 418 -14.66 -17.33 -11.21
C CYS A 418 -15.08 -16.67 -12.53
N LYS A 419 -16.38 -16.48 -12.71
CA LYS A 419 -17.00 -15.83 -13.88
C LYS A 419 -17.11 -14.32 -13.73
N THR A 420 -17.07 -13.82 -12.50
CA THR A 420 -17.25 -12.40 -12.19
C THR A 420 -16.16 -11.92 -11.24
N PHE A 421 -15.86 -10.62 -11.29
CA PHE A 421 -14.93 -9.99 -10.34
C PHE A 421 -15.40 -10.16 -8.89
N THR A 422 -16.72 -10.15 -8.65
CA THR A 422 -17.33 -10.45 -7.35
C THR A 422 -16.95 -11.85 -6.86
N GLU A 423 -17.02 -12.87 -7.72
CA GLU A 423 -16.62 -14.24 -7.36
C GLU A 423 -15.12 -14.31 -7.04
N THR A 424 -14.26 -13.61 -7.79
CA THR A 424 -12.83 -13.49 -7.51
C THR A 424 -12.57 -12.84 -6.14
N CYS A 425 -13.21 -11.71 -5.84
CA CYS A 425 -13.10 -11.06 -4.53
C CYS A 425 -13.63 -11.94 -3.39
N THR A 426 -14.73 -12.66 -3.64
CA THR A 426 -15.32 -13.56 -2.64
C THR A 426 -14.36 -14.70 -2.32
N LEU A 427 -13.78 -15.33 -3.34
CA LEU A 427 -12.81 -16.41 -3.18
C LEU A 427 -11.51 -15.92 -2.51
N MET A 428 -11.07 -14.71 -2.85
CA MET A 428 -9.93 -14.05 -2.20
C MET A 428 -10.18 -13.85 -0.69
N GLU A 429 -11.35 -13.35 -0.29
CA GLU A 429 -11.72 -13.21 1.13
C GLU A 429 -11.84 -14.56 1.85
N LEU A 430 -12.38 -15.59 1.17
CA LEU A 430 -12.47 -16.93 1.74
C LEU A 430 -11.07 -17.49 2.07
N TYR A 431 -10.12 -17.44 1.12
CA TYR A 431 -8.76 -17.89 1.39
C TYR A 431 -8.03 -17.03 2.42
N LYS A 432 -8.25 -15.72 2.43
CA LYS A 432 -7.69 -14.81 3.44
C LYS A 432 -8.17 -15.18 4.85
N ARG A 433 -9.47 -15.49 5.02
CA ARG A 433 -10.04 -15.96 6.30
C ARG A 433 -9.56 -17.36 6.66
N LEU A 434 -9.43 -18.25 5.68
CA LEU A 434 -8.96 -19.62 5.87
C LEU A 434 -7.51 -19.64 6.41
N LEU A 435 -6.60 -18.90 5.76
CA LEU A 435 -5.18 -18.84 6.13
C LEU A 435 -4.88 -18.08 7.43
N ARG A 436 -5.88 -17.44 8.06
CA ARG A 436 -5.77 -16.95 9.45
C ARG A 436 -5.86 -18.07 10.49
N LYS A 437 -6.41 -19.23 10.12
CA LYS A 437 -6.67 -20.37 11.02
C LYS A 437 -5.97 -21.65 10.59
N ALA A 438 -5.90 -21.89 9.28
CA ALA A 438 -5.36 -23.10 8.68
C ALA A 438 -3.87 -22.95 8.34
N SER A 439 -3.12 -24.06 8.38
CA SER A 439 -1.75 -24.10 7.87
C SER A 439 -1.75 -23.90 6.35
N PRO A 440 -0.85 -23.07 5.80
CA PRO A 440 -0.64 -22.98 4.35
C PRO A 440 -0.24 -24.32 3.73
N LEU A 441 0.52 -25.15 4.46
CA LEU A 441 0.94 -26.47 3.96
C LEU A 441 -0.24 -27.42 3.83
N ASP A 442 -1.08 -27.52 4.87
CA ASP A 442 -2.30 -28.34 4.85
C ASP A 442 -3.26 -27.88 3.73
N LEU A 443 -3.35 -26.57 3.48
CA LEU A 443 -4.14 -26.04 2.35
C LEU A 443 -3.58 -26.50 1.00
N HIS A 444 -2.25 -26.50 0.84
CA HIS A 444 -1.61 -26.99 -0.37
C HIS A 444 -1.83 -28.50 -0.56
N GLU A 445 -1.74 -29.29 0.51
CA GLU A 445 -2.06 -30.72 0.47
C GLU A 445 -3.53 -30.96 0.08
N ALA A 446 -4.46 -30.17 0.62
CA ALA A 446 -5.86 -30.23 0.24
C ALA A 446 -6.11 -29.88 -1.24
N CYS A 447 -5.38 -28.90 -1.78
CA CYS A 447 -5.36 -28.59 -3.22
C CYS A 447 -4.88 -29.79 -4.04
N VAL A 448 -3.71 -30.36 -3.72
CA VAL A 448 -3.18 -31.52 -4.45
C VAL A 448 -4.10 -32.74 -4.35
N ALA A 449 -4.87 -32.86 -3.27
CA ALA A 449 -5.85 -33.92 -3.07
C ALA A 449 -7.21 -33.68 -3.74
N GLY A 450 -7.45 -32.49 -4.33
CA GLY A 450 -8.75 -32.11 -4.90
C GLY A 450 -9.87 -31.92 -3.87
N LYS A 451 -9.50 -31.47 -2.65
CA LYS A 451 -10.38 -31.39 -1.46
C LYS A 451 -10.43 -29.99 -0.84
N LEU A 452 -10.18 -28.95 -1.62
CA LEU A 452 -10.17 -27.56 -1.14
C LEU A 452 -11.46 -27.15 -0.43
N PHE A 453 -12.61 -27.55 -0.97
CA PHE A 453 -13.90 -27.20 -0.39
C PHE A 453 -14.13 -27.90 0.95
N GLU A 454 -13.90 -29.21 1.01
CA GLU A 454 -14.02 -30.02 2.22
C GLU A 454 -13.04 -29.55 3.31
N PHE A 455 -11.84 -29.15 2.91
CA PHE A 455 -10.86 -28.54 3.80
C PHE A 455 -11.35 -27.20 4.36
N ALA A 456 -11.87 -26.31 3.50
CA ALA A 456 -12.41 -25.03 3.94
C ALA A 456 -13.61 -25.16 4.89
N GLU A 457 -14.48 -26.17 4.67
CA GLU A 457 -15.61 -26.50 5.55
C GLU A 457 -15.19 -26.84 6.99
N CYS A 458 -13.97 -27.32 7.21
CA CYS A 458 -13.46 -27.60 8.55
C CYS A 458 -13.22 -26.32 9.39
N PHE A 459 -13.07 -25.16 8.75
CA PHE A 459 -12.70 -23.90 9.41
C PHE A 459 -13.81 -22.84 9.41
N HIS A 460 -14.70 -22.89 8.43
CA HIS A 460 -15.75 -21.89 8.21
C HIS A 460 -17.04 -22.55 7.72
N LYS A 461 -18.18 -21.90 7.99
CA LYS A 461 -19.44 -22.28 7.35
C LYS A 461 -19.37 -21.92 5.87
N MET A 462 -19.41 -22.92 5.00
CA MET A 462 -19.34 -22.74 3.55
C MET A 462 -20.72 -22.88 2.91
N ASP A 463 -21.06 -21.96 2.02
CA ASP A 463 -22.16 -22.14 1.08
C ASP A 463 -21.75 -23.14 -0.01
N GLN A 464 -22.65 -24.07 -0.36
CA GLN A 464 -22.49 -24.98 -1.50
C GLN A 464 -22.25 -24.22 -2.82
N ALA A 465 -22.70 -22.96 -2.93
CA ALA A 465 -22.41 -22.10 -4.07
C ALA A 465 -20.90 -21.90 -4.31
N HIS A 466 -20.07 -21.93 -3.26
CA HIS A 466 -18.61 -21.78 -3.37
C HIS A 466 -17.90 -23.05 -3.87
N ARG A 467 -18.56 -24.21 -3.82
CA ARG A 467 -17.99 -25.50 -4.22
C ARG A 467 -17.55 -25.52 -5.68
N ARG A 468 -18.30 -24.85 -6.55
CA ARG A 468 -17.93 -24.71 -7.97
C ARG A 468 -16.62 -23.94 -8.13
N SER A 469 -16.44 -22.87 -7.36
CA SER A 469 -15.27 -22.01 -7.46
C SER A 469 -14.01 -22.71 -6.93
N MET A 470 -14.13 -23.49 -5.86
CA MET A 470 -13.02 -24.22 -5.23
C MET A 470 -12.70 -25.59 -5.86
N LYS A 471 -13.20 -25.86 -7.08
CA LYS A 471 -12.85 -27.08 -7.81
C LYS A 471 -11.52 -26.89 -8.54
N ASP A 472 -10.49 -27.61 -8.14
CA ASP A 472 -9.21 -27.63 -8.85
C ASP A 472 -9.18 -28.76 -9.90
N PHE A 473 -8.05 -28.89 -10.60
CA PHE A 473 -7.82 -29.96 -11.57
C PHE A 473 -7.37 -31.28 -10.94
N TYR A 474 -7.27 -31.34 -9.61
CA TYR A 474 -6.69 -32.47 -8.91
C TYR A 474 -7.76 -33.44 -8.37
N PRO A 475 -7.38 -34.71 -8.13
CA PRO A 475 -6.12 -35.32 -8.52
C PRO A 475 -6.04 -35.47 -10.05
N LEU A 476 -4.87 -35.19 -10.62
CA LEU A 476 -4.62 -35.52 -12.03
C LEU A 476 -4.76 -37.04 -12.15
N SER A 477 -5.74 -37.50 -12.92
CA SER A 477 -5.92 -38.93 -13.17
C SER A 477 -4.64 -39.47 -13.79
N ILE A 478 -4.02 -40.43 -13.11
CA ILE A 478 -2.95 -41.24 -13.69
C ILE A 478 -3.64 -42.15 -14.71
N GLU A 479 -3.66 -41.75 -15.98
CA GLU A 479 -3.88 -42.65 -17.11
C GLU A 479 -2.54 -43.17 -17.64
#